data_AF-A0A534JVN7-F1
#
_entry.id   AF-A0A534JVN7-F1
#
_cell.length_a   1.000
_cell.length_b   1.000
_cell.length_c   1.000
_cell.angle_alpha   90.00
_cell.angle_beta   90.00
_cell.angle_gamma   90.00
#
_symmetry.space_group_name_H-M   'P 1'
#
loop_
_entity.id
_entity.type
_entity.pdbx_description
1 polymer ?
#
loop_
_entity_poly.entity_id
_entity_poly.type
_entity_poly.pdbx_seq_one_letter_code
_entity_poly.pdbx_strand_id
1 'polypeptide(L)'
;MWIRSRKRLSSNVPIGKAPRSRHLVSDIKRIVLDVLKPHKPSLVDMSLRLSGLKGVDGVNLTLHEVDQETESVKVTIEGTSINYPSVEETLREMGAVIHSVDLVSTGKRLVEDVRTPQDHR
;
A
#
# COMPACT_ATOMS: atom_id res chain seq x y z
N MET A 1 -42.95 59.12 -10.03
CA MET A 1 -43.96 58.35 -10.77
C MET A 1 -43.47 58.12 -12.20
N TRP A 2 -42.80 57.00 -12.46
CA TRP A 2 -42.90 56.17 -13.68
C TRP A 2 -41.95 54.98 -13.56
N ILE A 3 -42.48 53.80 -13.85
CA ILE A 3 -41.87 52.49 -13.74
C ILE A 3 -41.24 52.13 -15.09
N ARG A 4 -40.09 51.45 -15.10
CA ARG A 4 -39.84 50.32 -16.02
C ARG A 4 -38.64 49.45 -15.65
N SER A 5 -39.00 48.29 -15.11
CA SER A 5 -38.32 47.00 -15.14
C SER A 5 -37.54 46.73 -16.44
N ARG A 6 -36.33 46.16 -16.33
CA ARG A 6 -35.96 44.90 -17.01
C ARG A 6 -34.58 44.35 -16.64
N LYS A 7 -34.62 43.03 -16.41
CA LYS A 7 -33.57 41.99 -16.58
C LYS A 7 -32.42 41.88 -15.57
N ARG A 8 -32.62 40.90 -14.68
CA ARG A 8 -31.59 39.98 -14.17
C ARG A 8 -30.57 39.64 -15.26
N LEU A 9 -29.29 39.82 -14.94
CA LEU A 9 -28.22 38.97 -15.42
C LEU A 9 -27.57 38.34 -14.18
N SER A 10 -27.99 37.12 -13.89
CA SER A 10 -27.26 36.21 -13.01
C SER A 10 -26.02 35.77 -13.78
N SER A 11 -24.86 36.31 -13.44
CA SER A 11 -23.59 35.68 -13.80
C SER A 11 -23.15 34.82 -12.63
N ASN A 12 -23.85 33.69 -12.43
CA ASN A 12 -23.29 32.56 -11.70
C ASN A 12 -22.17 31.98 -12.57
N VAL A 13 -20.96 32.52 -12.43
CA VAL A 13 -19.76 31.77 -12.83
C VAL A 13 -19.46 30.84 -11.66
N PRO A 14 -19.65 29.52 -11.79
CA PRO A 14 -19.07 28.61 -10.82
C PRO A 14 -17.56 28.79 -10.95
N ILE A 15 -16.93 29.40 -9.94
CA ILE A 15 -15.49 29.35 -9.78
C ILE A 15 -15.19 27.86 -9.59
N GLY A 16 -14.83 27.21 -10.70
CA GLY A 16 -14.35 25.84 -10.69
C GLY A 16 -13.27 25.77 -9.63
N LYS A 17 -13.51 24.97 -8.59
CA LYS A 17 -12.45 24.66 -7.63
C LYS A 17 -11.29 24.15 -8.47
N ALA A 18 -10.19 24.91 -8.50
CA ALA A 18 -8.96 24.49 -9.14
C ALA A 18 -8.69 23.04 -8.73
N PRO A 19 -8.26 22.15 -9.65
CA PRO A 19 -7.91 20.80 -9.25
C PRO A 19 -6.91 20.93 -8.12
N ARG A 20 -7.31 20.50 -6.91
CA ARG A 20 -6.39 20.42 -5.77
C ARG A 20 -5.16 19.74 -6.33
N SER A 21 -4.02 20.44 -6.25
CA SER A 21 -2.69 19.91 -6.54
C SER A 21 -2.70 18.45 -6.11
N ARG A 22 -2.85 17.54 -7.09
CA ARG A 22 -2.78 16.11 -6.83
C ARG A 22 -1.30 15.95 -6.57
N HIS A 23 -0.90 15.97 -5.30
CA HIS A 23 0.38 15.41 -4.93
C HIS A 23 0.38 14.02 -5.56
N LEU A 24 1.19 13.87 -6.62
CA LEU A 24 1.39 12.64 -7.38
C LEU A 24 2.21 11.70 -6.50
N VAL A 25 1.76 11.46 -5.27
CA VAL A 25 2.32 10.41 -4.44
C VAL A 25 1.71 9.13 -4.99
N SER A 26 2.54 8.41 -5.72
CA SER A 26 2.18 7.11 -6.25
C SER A 26 1.96 6.14 -5.11
N ASP A 27 0.75 5.60 -5.00
CA ASP A 27 0.40 4.57 -4.03
C ASP A 27 1.33 3.35 -4.12
N ILE A 28 1.62 2.73 -2.97
CA ILE A 28 2.27 1.42 -2.92
C ILE A 28 1.28 0.38 -3.44
N LYS A 29 1.71 -0.36 -4.47
CA LYS A 29 0.93 -1.42 -5.14
C LYS A 29 1.37 -2.82 -4.72
N ARG A 30 2.67 -3.00 -4.51
CA ARG A 30 3.25 -4.24 -4.01
C ARG A 30 4.37 -3.93 -3.05
N ILE A 31 4.46 -4.70 -1.97
CA ILE A 31 5.62 -4.73 -1.10
C ILE A 31 5.96 -6.18 -0.77
N VAL A 32 7.26 -6.50 -0.78
CA VAL A 32 7.81 -7.80 -0.34
C VAL A 32 8.74 -7.51 0.82
N LEU A 33 8.53 -8.21 1.93
CA LEU A 33 9.28 -8.04 3.17
C LEU A 33 9.91 -9.37 3.57
N ASP A 34 11.15 -9.32 4.06
CA ASP A 34 11.71 -10.39 4.90
C ASP A 34 11.36 -10.07 6.36
N VAL A 35 10.68 -11.01 7.01
CA VAL A 35 10.11 -10.82 8.35
C VAL A 35 10.53 -11.98 9.23
N LEU A 36 11.15 -11.65 10.37
CA LEU A 36 11.41 -12.60 11.44
C LEU A 36 10.27 -12.56 12.45
N LYS A 37 9.72 -13.72 12.80
CA LYS A 37 8.64 -13.80 13.80
C LYS A 37 8.86 -14.98 14.76
N PRO A 38 8.29 -14.95 15.97
CA PRO A 38 8.13 -16.15 16.79
C PRO A 38 7.20 -17.17 16.10
N HIS A 39 7.19 -18.42 16.58
CA HIS A 39 6.30 -19.48 16.07
C HIS A 39 4.79 -19.16 16.19
N LYS A 40 4.42 -18.26 17.11
CA LYS A 40 3.05 -17.79 17.31
C LYS A 40 2.99 -16.27 17.20
N PRO A 41 2.04 -15.70 16.42
CA PRO A 41 0.92 -16.36 15.75
C PRO A 41 1.31 -17.17 14.50
N SER A 42 0.39 -18.00 14.00
CA SER A 42 0.64 -18.85 12.81
C SER A 42 0.70 -18.01 11.53
N LEU A 43 1.27 -18.57 10.46
CA LEU A 43 1.25 -17.96 9.12
C LEU A 43 -0.17 -17.62 8.65
N VAL A 44 -1.16 -18.47 8.97
CA VAL A 44 -2.56 -18.25 8.59
C VAL A 44 -3.15 -17.06 9.34
N ASP A 45 -2.90 -16.95 10.64
CA ASP A 45 -3.41 -15.83 11.44
C ASP A 45 -2.76 -14.51 11.00
N MET A 46 -1.45 -14.54 10.73
CA MET A 46 -0.70 -13.40 10.21
C MET A 46 -1.23 -12.96 8.84
N SER A 47 -1.49 -13.89 7.92
CA SER A 47 -1.99 -13.55 6.58
C SER A 47 -3.40 -12.97 6.63
N LEU A 48 -4.28 -13.54 7.45
CA LEU A 48 -5.63 -13.02 7.67
C LEU A 48 -5.60 -11.60 8.23
N ARG A 49 -4.76 -11.34 9.24
CA ARG A 49 -4.64 -10.01 9.86
C ARG A 49 -4.15 -8.96 8.87
N LEU A 50 -3.12 -9.29 8.08
CA LEU A 50 -2.59 -8.40 7.05
C LEU A 50 -3.58 -8.16 5.91
N SER A 51 -4.33 -9.19 5.49
CA SER A 51 -5.32 -9.08 4.41
C SER A 51 -6.50 -8.18 4.77
N GLY A 52 -6.77 -7.98 6.07
CA GLY A 52 -7.82 -7.08 6.56
C GLY A 52 -7.44 -5.59 6.54
N LEU A 53 -6.19 -5.25 6.20
CA LEU A 53 -5.74 -3.86 6.17
C LEU A 53 -6.33 -3.10 4.98
N LYS A 54 -6.65 -1.82 5.20
CA LYS A 54 -7.21 -0.97 4.15
C LYS A 54 -6.23 -0.84 2.98
N GLY A 55 -6.73 -1.09 1.77
CA GLY A 55 -5.97 -0.95 0.54
C GLY A 55 -5.09 -2.15 0.20
N VAL A 56 -5.19 -3.25 0.97
CA VAL A 56 -4.65 -4.56 0.65
C VAL A 56 -5.71 -5.37 -0.10
N ASP A 57 -5.33 -5.94 -1.24
CA ASP A 57 -6.20 -6.82 -2.04
C ASP A 57 -5.80 -8.29 -1.87
N GLY A 58 -4.53 -8.57 -1.56
CA GLY A 58 -4.03 -9.92 -1.36
C GLY A 58 -2.72 -9.99 -0.57
N VAL A 59 -2.53 -11.10 0.13
CA VAL A 59 -1.31 -11.39 0.91
C VAL A 59 -0.87 -12.81 0.61
N ASN A 60 0.43 -12.98 0.35
CA ASN A 60 1.09 -14.28 0.28
C ASN A 60 2.21 -14.33 1.30
N LEU A 61 2.24 -15.40 2.10
CA LEU A 61 3.31 -15.67 3.05
C LEU A 61 4.02 -16.96 2.67
N THR A 62 5.35 -16.92 2.61
CA THR A 62 6.20 -18.09 2.37
C THR A 62 7.19 -18.24 3.51
N LEU A 63 7.19 -19.38 4.17
CA LEU A 63 8.20 -19.72 5.19
C LEU A 63 9.53 -20.01 4.50
N HIS A 64 10.58 -19.30 4.90
CA HIS A 64 11.93 -19.50 4.36
C HIS A 64 12.73 -20.44 5.26
N GLU A 65 12.83 -20.10 6.54
CA GLU A 65 13.66 -20.81 7.50
C GLU A 65 12.94 -20.93 8.84
N VAL A 66 13.27 -21.99 9.58
CA VAL A 66 12.75 -22.26 10.92
C VAL A 66 13.93 -22.51 11.83
N ASP A 67 14.03 -21.71 12.88
CA ASP A 67 15.00 -21.84 13.96
C ASP A 67 14.31 -22.35 15.22
N GLN A 68 15.07 -22.44 16.31
CA GLN A 68 14.59 -22.95 17.60
C GLN A 68 13.47 -22.09 18.22
N GLU A 69 13.49 -20.77 18.00
CA GLU A 69 12.54 -19.83 18.59
C GLU A 69 11.86 -18.92 17.56
N THR A 70 12.36 -18.91 16.32
CA THR A 70 11.99 -17.96 15.28
C THR A 70 11.75 -18.62 13.94
N GLU A 71 11.03 -17.91 13.08
CA GLU A 71 10.76 -18.26 11.70
C GLU A 71 11.05 -17.04 10.82
N SER A 72 11.83 -17.21 9.75
CA SER A 72 11.94 -16.22 8.68
C SER A 72 10.84 -16.47 7.66
N VAL A 73 10.07 -15.43 7.38
CA VAL A 73 8.89 -15.46 6.51
C VAL A 73 8.98 -14.33 5.51
N LYS A 74 8.84 -14.67 4.23
CA LYS A 74 8.65 -13.69 3.17
C LYS A 74 7.18 -13.32 3.08
N VAL A 75 6.91 -12.04 3.29
CA VAL A 75 5.57 -11.45 3.27
C VAL A 75 5.43 -10.64 1.98
N THR A 76 4.57 -11.08 1.07
CA THR A 76 4.22 -10.34 -0.14
C THR A 76 2.81 -9.78 0.01
N ILE A 77 2.66 -8.48 -0.15
CA ILE A 77 1.37 -7.78 -0.06
C ILE A 77 1.14 -7.03 -1.36
N GLU A 78 -0.03 -7.21 -1.95
CA GLU A 78 -0.50 -6.48 -3.12
C GLU A 78 -1.80 -5.74 -2.81
N GLY A 79 -1.98 -4.57 -3.42
CA GLY A 79 -3.17 -3.78 -3.22
C GLY A 79 -3.22 -2.48 -4.00
N THR A 80 -4.31 -1.74 -3.83
CA THR A 80 -4.51 -0.46 -4.51
C THR A 80 -3.84 0.71 -3.81
N SER A 81 -3.70 0.69 -2.48
CA SER A 81 -3.06 1.76 -1.71
C SER A 81 -2.60 1.22 -0.36
N ILE A 82 -1.49 0.46 -0.39
CA ILE A 82 -0.95 -0.18 0.81
C ILE A 82 -0.39 0.89 1.75
N ASN A 83 -0.92 0.93 2.98
CA ASN A 83 -0.36 1.77 4.04
C ASN A 83 0.76 1.00 4.76
N TYR A 84 2.00 1.26 4.38
CA TYR A 84 3.17 0.60 4.97
C TYR A 84 3.27 0.77 6.50
N PRO A 85 3.08 1.98 7.08
CA PRO A 85 3.03 2.11 8.55
C PRO A 85 2.02 1.19 9.24
N SER A 86 0.82 1.00 8.66
CA SER A 86 -0.18 0.07 9.21
C SER A 86 0.26 -1.39 9.09
N VAL A 87 0.94 -1.76 8.00
CA VAL A 87 1.53 -3.11 7.84
C VAL A 87 2.60 -3.35 8.90
N GLU A 88 3.54 -2.42 9.06
CA GLU A 88 4.62 -2.48 10.04
C GLU A 88 4.08 -2.59 11.47
N GLU A 89 3.09 -1.76 11.83
CA GLU A 89 2.45 -1.82 13.14
C GLU A 89 1.75 -3.16 13.37
N THR A 90 1.01 -3.67 12.37
CA THR A 90 0.32 -4.95 12.46
C THR A 90 1.29 -6.11 12.68
N LEU A 91 2.43 -6.12 11.97
CA LEU A 91 3.50 -7.11 12.14
C LEU A 91 4.12 -7.01 13.53
N ARG A 92 4.45 -5.79 13.98
CA ARG A 92 5.04 -5.54 15.31
C ARG A 92 4.14 -6.02 16.45
N GLU A 93 2.84 -5.77 16.36
CA GLU A 93 1.85 -6.26 17.34
C GLU A 93 1.77 -7.80 17.42
N MET A 94 2.16 -8.49 16.35
CA MET A 94 2.26 -9.96 16.32
C MET A 94 3.64 -10.46 16.81
N GLY A 95 4.50 -9.58 17.31
CA GLY A 95 5.86 -9.90 17.74
C GLY A 95 6.84 -10.12 16.59
N ALA A 96 6.47 -9.74 15.36
CA ALA A 96 7.31 -9.87 14.18
C ALA A 96 8.15 -8.60 13.94
N VAL A 97 9.31 -8.78 13.34
CA VAL A 97 10.27 -7.72 13.00
C VAL A 97 10.57 -7.81 11.50
N ILE A 98 10.51 -6.67 10.82
CA ILE A 98 10.91 -6.56 9.41
C ILE A 98 12.44 -6.47 9.37
N HIS A 99 13.10 -7.45 8.74
CA HIS A 99 14.54 -7.44 8.50
C HIS A 99 14.92 -6.55 7.33
N SER A 100 14.18 -6.69 6.22
CA SER A 100 14.37 -5.91 5.01
C SER A 100 13.08 -5.71 4.24
N VAL A 101 13.06 -4.64 3.45
CA VAL A 101 12.10 -4.43 2.39
C VAL A 101 12.76 -4.89 1.08
N ASP A 102 12.42 -6.09 0.63
CA ASP A 102 13.07 -6.74 -0.51
C ASP A 102 12.62 -6.14 -1.85
N LEU A 103 11.35 -5.73 -1.96
CA LEU A 103 10.78 -5.16 -3.17
C LEU A 103 9.67 -4.17 -2.82
N VAL A 104 9.63 -3.06 -3.56
CA VAL A 104 8.50 -2.11 -3.54
C VAL A 104 8.13 -1.74 -4.97
N SER A 105 6.84 -1.87 -5.30
CA SER A 105 6.27 -1.33 -6.53
C SER A 105 5.29 -0.20 -6.18
N THR A 106 5.51 0.98 -6.74
CA THR A 106 4.59 2.13 -6.61
C THR A 106 4.18 2.63 -7.98
N GLY A 107 3.03 3.29 -8.07
CA GLY A 107 2.63 3.96 -9.31
C GLY A 107 1.19 3.71 -9.72
N LYS A 108 0.89 3.96 -10.98
CA LYS A 108 -0.44 3.68 -11.57
C LYS A 108 -0.61 2.21 -11.96
N ARG A 109 0.49 1.46 -12.07
CA ARG A 109 0.53 0.05 -12.46
C ARG A 109 1.64 -0.67 -11.71
N LEU A 110 1.56 -1.99 -11.65
CA LEU A 110 2.68 -2.82 -11.24
C LEU A 110 3.77 -2.78 -12.34
N VAL A 111 5.01 -2.64 -11.88
CA VAL A 111 6.21 -2.75 -12.71
C VAL A 111 6.90 -4.00 -12.23
N GLU A 112 6.88 -5.03 -13.07
CA GLU A 112 7.58 -6.27 -12.81
C GLU A 112 9.08 -6.07 -13.01
N ASP A 113 9.87 -6.83 -12.26
CA ASP A 113 11.31 -6.88 -12.46
C ASP A 113 11.61 -7.56 -13.80
N VAL A 114 12.33 -6.86 -14.68
CA VAL A 114 12.65 -7.35 -16.02
C VAL A 114 14.12 -7.70 -16.03
N ARG A 115 14.42 -8.99 -16.01
CA ARG A 115 15.80 -9.48 -16.14
C ARG A 115 16.39 -9.05 -17.47
N THR A 116 17.53 -8.39 -17.40
CA THR A 116 18.35 -8.00 -18.53
C THR A 116 19.61 -8.86 -18.58
N PRO A 117 20.24 -9.03 -19.76
CA PRO A 117 21.52 -9.74 -19.87
C PRO A 117 22.63 -9.21 -18.94
N GLN A 118 22.51 -7.97 -18.47
CA GLN A 118 23.47 -7.28 -17.59
C GLN A 118 23.35 -7.66 -16.11
N ASP A 119 22.26 -8.32 -15.70
CA ASP A 119 22.00 -8.64 -14.29
C ASP A 119 22.76 -9.90 -13.78
N HIS A 120 23.51 -10.57 -14.67
CA HIS A 120 24.26 -11.79 -14.38
C HIS A 120 25.69 -11.54 -13.85
N ARG A 121 25.87 -10.66 -12.86
CA ARG A 121 27.21 -10.35 -12.33
C ARG A 121 27.35 -10.59 -10.84
#